data_AF-A0A963VLM3-F1
#
_entry.id   AF-A0A963VLM3-F1
#
_cell.length_a   1.000
_cell.length_b   1.000
_cell.length_c   1.000
_cell.angle_alpha   90.00
_cell.angle_beta   90.00
_cell.angle_gamma   90.00
#
_symmetry.space_group_name_H-M   'P 1'
#
loop_
_entity.id
_entity.type
_entity.pdbx_description
1 polymer ?
#
loop_
_entity_poly.entity_id
_entity_poly.type
_entity_poly.pdbx_seq_one_letter_code
_entity_poly.pdbx_strand_id
1 'polypeptide(L)'
;SRALRMLQQRGFVELRQLRGHDKPCYRVTRRGKTLHDKVIPVARAHQARVLEALTQDERVVLYQTLKKLHAAFGPHAAPVAEGDAFRE
;
A
#
# COMPACT_ATOMS: atom_id res chain seq x y z
N SER A 1 5.04 8.10 -12.07
CA SER A 1 3.82 7.28 -12.27
C SER A 1 2.61 8.18 -12.53
N ARG A 2 1.73 7.80 -13.48
CA ARG A 2 0.47 8.52 -13.76
C ARG A 2 -0.46 8.54 -12.55
N ALA A 3 -0.55 7.44 -11.81
CA ALA A 3 -1.38 7.33 -10.62
C ALA A 3 -0.95 8.33 -9.52
N LEU A 4 0.34 8.42 -9.23
CA LEU A 4 0.86 9.37 -8.23
C LEU A 4 0.59 10.84 -8.60
N ARG A 5 0.71 11.20 -9.89
CA ARG A 5 0.33 12.55 -10.36
C ARG A 5 -1.16 12.84 -10.14
N MET A 6 -2.04 11.88 -10.41
CA MET A 6 -3.47 12.05 -10.15
C MET A 6 -3.79 12.19 -8.67
N LEU A 7 -3.15 11.39 -7.81
CA LEU A 7 -3.30 11.50 -6.36
C LEU A 7 -2.81 12.86 -5.84
N GLN A 8 -1.72 13.37 -6.41
CA GLN A 8 -1.18 14.70 -6.05
C GLN A 8 -2.10 15.82 -6.51
N GLN A 9 -2.60 15.79 -7.76
CA GLN A 9 -3.55 16.78 -8.27
C GLN A 9 -4.85 16.82 -7.45
N ARG A 10 -5.26 15.68 -6.89
CA ARG A 10 -6.43 15.58 -6.00
C ARG A 10 -6.14 15.93 -4.53
N GLY A 11 -4.89 16.26 -4.21
CA GLY A 11 -4.46 16.66 -2.87
C GLY A 11 -4.42 15.52 -1.85
N PHE A 12 -4.30 14.26 -2.29
CA PHE A 12 -4.22 13.09 -1.41
C PHE A 12 -2.77 12.72 -1.05
N VAL A 13 -1.81 13.09 -1.89
CA VAL A 13 -0.38 12.94 -1.63
C VAL A 13 0.34 14.23 -1.99
N GLU A 14 1.48 14.48 -1.37
CA GLU A 14 2.36 15.60 -1.68
C GLU A 14 3.78 15.08 -1.97
N LEU A 15 4.45 15.71 -2.94
CA LEU A 15 5.84 15.39 -3.25
C LEU A 15 6.75 16.01 -2.18
N ARG A 16 7.63 15.19 -1.61
CA ARG A 16 8.71 15.58 -0.71
C ARG A 16 10.05 15.25 -1.38
N GLN A 17 10.94 16.24 -1.46
CA GLN A 17 12.33 15.98 -1.78
C GLN A 17 13.07 15.67 -0.48
N LEU A 18 13.52 14.43 -0.35
CA LEU A 18 14.45 14.07 0.72
C LEU A 18 15.87 14.45 0.29
N ARG A 19 16.61 15.12 1.17
CA ARG A 19 18.03 15.44 0.90
C ARG A 19 18.82 14.14 0.77
N GLY A 20 19.65 14.03 -0.27
CA GLY A 20 20.48 12.85 -0.53
C GLY A 20 19.75 11.68 -1.22
N HIS A 21 18.50 11.86 -1.65
CA HIS A 21 17.78 10.87 -2.45
C HIS A 21 17.49 11.40 -3.86
N ASP A 22 17.95 10.67 -4.87
CA ASP A 22 17.67 10.98 -6.28
C ASP A 22 16.22 10.66 -6.69
N LYS A 23 15.49 9.92 -5.85
CA LYS A 23 14.13 9.46 -6.16
C LYS A 23 13.07 10.34 -5.48
N PRO A 24 11.97 10.67 -6.20
CA PRO A 24 10.87 11.45 -5.64
C PRO A 24 10.14 10.65 -4.55
N CYS A 25 10.02 11.24 -3.35
CA CYS A 25 9.27 10.66 -2.24
C CYS A 25 7.91 11.35 -2.12
N TYR A 26 6.89 10.60 -1.71
CA TYR A 26 5.54 11.14 -1.55
C TYR A 26 5.07 10.91 -0.12
N ARG A 27 4.43 11.92 0.46
CA ARG A 27 3.76 11.81 1.76
C ARG A 27 2.25 11.85 1.56
N VAL A 28 1.52 11.00 2.28
CA VAL A 28 0.05 11.07 2.30
C VAL A 28 -0.37 12.30 3.07
N THR A 29 -1.25 13.13 2.50
CA THR A 29 -1.75 14.33 3.16
C THR A 29 -2.80 13.96 4.22
N ARG A 30 -3.16 14.90 5.10
CA ARG A 30 -4.29 14.71 6.04
C ARG A 30 -5.58 14.32 5.31
N ARG A 31 -5.87 14.98 4.18
CA ARG A 31 -7.03 14.67 3.33
C ARG A 31 -6.94 13.25 2.76
N GLY A 32 -5.75 12.84 2.30
CA GLY A 32 -5.49 11.47 1.83
C GLY A 32 -5.73 10.44 2.92
N LYS A 33 -5.24 10.69 4.13
CA LYS A 33 -5.46 9.82 5.30
C LYS A 33 -6.93 9.73 5.69
N THR A 34 -7.65 10.86 5.75
CA THR A 34 -9.10 10.84 6.02
C THR A 34 -9.89 10.06 4.96
N LEU A 35 -9.51 10.16 3.68
CA LEU A 35 -10.14 9.33 2.65
C LEU A 35 -9.80 7.85 2.85
N HIS A 36 -8.52 7.53 3.08
CA HIS A 36 -8.07 6.17 3.37
C HIS A 36 -8.88 5.55 4.50
N ASP A 37 -9.05 6.27 5.61
CA ASP A 37 -9.75 5.77 6.80
C ASP A 37 -11.24 5.51 6.53
N LYS A 38 -11.84 6.21 5.55
CA LYS A 38 -13.22 5.95 5.11
C LYS A 38 -13.34 4.72 4.21
N VAL A 39 -12.34 4.47 3.36
CA VAL A 39 -12.43 3.41 2.34
C VAL A 39 -11.81 2.09 2.78
N ILE A 40 -10.82 2.12 3.68
CA ILE A 40 -10.14 0.91 4.17
C ILE A 40 -11.09 -0.10 4.84
N PRO A 41 -12.14 0.30 5.59
CA PRO A 41 -13.06 -0.67 6.19
C PRO A 41 -13.87 -1.42 5.13
N VAL A 42 -14.28 -0.73 4.05
CA VAL A 42 -15.03 -1.35 2.94
C VAL A 42 -14.16 -2.38 2.22
N ALA A 43 -12.90 -2.03 1.94
CA ALA A 43 -11.94 -2.95 1.34
C ALA A 43 -11.71 -4.19 2.22
N ARG A 44 -11.52 -3.98 3.53
CA ARG A 44 -11.35 -5.08 4.50
C ARG A 44 -12.58 -5.96 4.61
N ALA A 45 -13.79 -5.38 4.59
CA ALA A 45 -15.03 -6.15 4.61
C ALA A 45 -15.17 -7.04 3.37
N HIS A 46 -14.80 -6.54 2.20
CA HIS A 46 -14.80 -7.34 0.97
C HIS A 46 -13.76 -8.47 1.05
N GLN A 47 -12.56 -8.19 1.55
CA GLN A 47 -11.54 -9.22 1.77
C GLN A 47 -12.02 -10.29 2.77
N ALA A 48 -12.64 -9.88 3.87
CA ALA A 48 -13.19 -10.80 4.87
C ALA A 48 -14.24 -11.74 4.25
N ARG A 49 -15.20 -11.22 3.49
CA ARG A 49 -16.21 -12.06 2.80
C ARG A 49 -15.60 -13.11 1.88
N VAL A 50 -14.52 -12.77 1.17
CA VAL A 50 -13.81 -13.73 0.31
C VAL A 50 -13.14 -14.83 1.15
N LEU A 51 -12.53 -14.46 2.28
CA LEU A 51 -11.87 -15.41 3.17
C LEU A 51 -12.83 -16.26 4.00
N GLU A 52 -14.05 -15.76 4.27
CA GLU A 52 -15.13 -16.48 4.94
C GLU A 52 -15.69 -17.63 4.10
N ALA A 53 -15.59 -17.54 2.77
CA ALA A 53 -15.99 -18.62 1.86
C ALA A 53 -15.03 -19.83 1.89
N LEU A 54 -13.91 -19.73 2.60
CA LEU A 54 -12.87 -20.74 2.67
C LEU A 54 -12.82 -21.36 4.07
N THR A 55 -12.51 -22.65 4.12
CA THR A 55 -12.08 -23.32 5.36
C THR A 55 -10.72 -22.78 5.81
N GLN A 56 -10.32 -23.11 7.05
CA GLN A 56 -9.03 -22.68 7.58
C GLN A 56 -7.85 -23.21 6.75
N ASP A 57 -7.90 -24.46 6.31
CA ASP A 57 -6.84 -25.08 5.52
C ASP A 57 -6.74 -24.46 4.13
N GLU A 58 -7.88 -24.18 3.50
CA GLU A 58 -7.93 -23.48 2.20
C GLU A 58 -7.34 -22.07 2.29
N ARG A 59 -7.59 -21.33 3.37
CA ARG A 59 -6.95 -20.03 3.60
C ARG A 59 -5.43 -20.13 3.67
N VAL A 60 -4.90 -21.15 4.34
CA VAL A 60 -3.45 -21.39 4.43
C VAL A 60 -2.87 -21.70 3.05
N VAL A 61 -3.50 -22.60 2.30
CA VAL A 61 -3.06 -22.97 0.94
C VAL A 61 -3.10 -21.78 -0.02
N LEU A 62 -4.17 -20.97 0.03
CA LEU A 62 -4.30 -19.77 -0.78
C LEU A 62 -3.16 -18.78 -0.48
N TYR A 63 -2.90 -18.52 0.80
CA TYR A 63 -1.82 -17.61 1.21
C TYR A 63 -0.45 -18.09 0.71
N GLN A 64 -0.12 -19.38 0.89
CA GLN A 64 1.16 -19.91 0.44
C GLN A 64 1.30 -19.85 -1.09
N THR A 65 0.22 -20.13 -1.82
CA THR A 65 0.18 -20.01 -3.28
C THR A 65 0.42 -18.57 -3.72
N LEU A 66 -0.33 -17.61 -3.17
CA LEU A 66 -0.15 -16.18 -3.47
C LEU A 66 1.26 -15.69 -3.14
N LYS A 67 1.81 -16.11 -1.99
CA LYS A 67 3.18 -15.77 -1.58
C LYS A 67 4.22 -16.31 -2.54
N LYS A 68 4.09 -17.58 -2.98
CA LYS A 68 4.97 -18.20 -3.96
C LYS A 68 4.92 -17.48 -5.31
N LEU A 69 3.70 -17.17 -5.79
CA LEU A 69 3.50 -16.42 -7.02
C LEU A 69 4.11 -15.00 -6.93
N HIS A 70 3.87 -14.30 -5.82
CA HIS A 70 4.46 -12.98 -5.58
C HIS A 70 5.99 -13.01 -5.60
N ALA A 71 6.62 -14.04 -5.01
CA ALA A 71 8.07 -14.20 -5.08
C ALA A 71 8.58 -14.47 -6.50
N ALA A 72 7.82 -15.22 -7.31
CA ALA A 72 8.16 -15.53 -8.70
C ALA A 72 8.07 -14.30 -9.63
N PHE A 73 7.18 -13.33 -9.34
CA PHE A 73 7.11 -12.07 -10.08
C PHE A 73 8.30 -11.12 -9.83
N GLY A 74 9.18 -11.47 -8.88
CA GLY A 74 10.33 -10.65 -8.49
C GLY A 74 9.95 -9.53 -7.51
N PRO A 75 10.94 -8.94 -6.81
CA PRO A 75 10.68 -7.91 -5.80
C PRO A 75 10.07 -6.67 -6.45
N HIS A 76 8.80 -6.39 -6.17
CA HIS A 76 8.25 -5.05 -6.34
C HIS A 76 8.88 -4.20 -5.24
N ALA A 77 9.91 -3.40 -5.58
CA ALA A 77 10.67 -2.46 -4.74
C ALA A 77 10.44 -2.58 -3.22
N ALA A 78 11.47 -3.06 -2.51
CA ALA A 78 11.48 -3.30 -1.06
C ALA A 78 10.71 -2.23 -0.25
N PRO A 79 9.95 -2.63 0.79
CA PRO A 79 9.28 -1.68 1.66
C PRO A 79 10.32 -0.74 2.26
N VAL A 80 10.12 0.57 2.06
CA VAL A 80 10.96 1.60 2.66
C VAL A 80 10.73 1.52 4.17
N ALA A 81 11.77 1.23 4.94
CA ALA A 81 11.68 1.13 6.39
C ALA A 81 11.11 2.43 6.96
N GLU A 82 9.98 2.35 7.67
CA GLU A 82 9.23 3.49 8.21
C GLU A 82 9.96 4.26 9.35
N GLY A 83 11.24 3.96 9.60
CA GLY A 83 11.97 4.43 10.78
C GLY A 83 12.75 5.75 10.64
N ASP A 84 13.28 6.11 9.46
CA ASP A 84 14.32 7.17 9.37
C ASP A 84 13.98 8.38 8.48
N ALA A 85 12.85 8.40 7.78
CA ALA A 85 12.64 9.37 6.69
C ALA A 85 11.83 10.63 7.07
N PHE A 86 11.37 10.78 8.32
CA PHE A 86 10.45 11.87 8.70
C PHE A 86 10.81 12.50 10.05
N ARG A 87 11.98 13.16 10.15
CA ARG A 87 12.18 14.24 11.12
C ARG A 87 12.02 15.58 10.40
N GLU A 88 11.21 16.44 11.01
CA GLU A 88 10.97 17.84 10.60
C GLU A 88 12.23 18.70 10.75
#